data_AF-A0A1G7C8R4-F1
#
_entry.id   AF-A0A1G7C8R4-F1
#
_cell.length_a   1.000
_cell.length_b   1.000
_cell.length_c   1.000
_cell.angle_alpha   90.00
_cell.angle_beta   90.00
_cell.angle_gamma   90.00
#
_symmetry.space_group_name_H-M   'P 1'
#
loop_
_entity.id
_entity.type
_entity.pdbx_description
1 polymer ?
#
loop_
_entity_poly.entity_id
_entity_poly.type
_entity_poly.pdbx_seq_one_letter_code
_entity_poly.pdbx_strand_id
1 'polypeptide(L)'
;MAETPDFPSDLLAGQEELHQIRAELLALLKRLPWSVEPLDGFRDDNGWRRVERAASPGWTENEQAEVEKLRRRERELAVFVSAHRYWREVAAAERVDARMRLKHTGRAEASGPGTGPDPGSEPGPDSDPEPGSGPGPGPGPGPGPGPGPGSGSGPGSGSGSGSGSEERT
;
A
#
# COMPACT_ATOMS: atom_id res chain seq x y z
N MET A 1 20.15 -33.84 -5.43
CA MET A 1 19.75 -33.23 -6.72
C MET A 1 18.24 -33.01 -6.66
N ALA A 2 17.82 -31.76 -6.54
CA ALA A 2 16.44 -31.36 -6.80
C ALA A 2 16.55 -30.23 -7.82
N GLU A 3 16.31 -30.56 -9.08
CA GLU A 3 16.19 -29.59 -10.15
C GLU A 3 15.04 -28.68 -9.75
N THR A 4 15.32 -27.41 -9.46
CA THR A 4 14.26 -26.42 -9.21
C THR A 4 13.37 -26.44 -10.45
N PRO A 5 12.11 -26.89 -10.38
CA PRO A 5 11.26 -26.79 -11.56
C PRO A 5 11.10 -25.31 -11.85
N ASP A 6 11.71 -24.86 -12.95
CA ASP A 6 11.57 -23.51 -13.45
C ASP A 6 10.08 -23.20 -13.68
N PHE A 7 9.72 -21.92 -13.56
CA PHE A 7 8.35 -21.51 -13.77
C PHE A 7 7.90 -21.87 -15.20
N PRO A 8 6.62 -22.27 -15.38
CA PRO A 8 6.07 -22.46 -16.72
C PRO A 8 6.29 -21.25 -17.62
N SER A 9 6.61 -21.50 -18.89
CA SER A 9 6.92 -20.43 -19.86
C SER A 9 5.76 -19.46 -20.08
N ASP A 10 4.51 -19.95 -20.03
CA ASP A 10 3.31 -19.12 -20.08
C ASP A 10 3.19 -18.18 -18.87
N LEU A 11 3.55 -18.65 -17.68
CA LEU A 11 3.59 -17.84 -16.46
C LEU A 11 4.71 -16.80 -16.50
N LEU A 12 5.89 -17.16 -17.00
CA LEU A 12 7.01 -16.22 -17.20
C LEU A 12 6.65 -15.15 -18.22
N ALA A 13 6.09 -15.52 -19.38
CA ALA A 13 5.65 -14.60 -20.40
C ALA A 13 4.57 -13.64 -19.88
N GLY A 14 3.58 -14.15 -19.13
CA GLY A 14 2.54 -13.32 -18.52
C GLY A 14 3.09 -12.36 -17.45
N GLN A 15 4.10 -12.77 -16.68
CA GLN A 15 4.75 -11.91 -15.70
C GLN A 15 5.60 -10.80 -16.37
N GLU A 16 6.29 -11.13 -17.45
CA GLU A 16 7.07 -10.17 -18.24
C GLU A 16 6.16 -9.14 -18.90
N GLU A 17 5.07 -9.59 -19.55
CA GLU A 17 4.10 -8.68 -20.14
C GLU A 17 3.47 -7.77 -19.08
N LEU A 18 3.18 -8.29 -17.88
CA LEU A 18 2.67 -7.48 -16.78
C LEU A 18 3.65 -6.38 -16.35
N HIS A 19 4.94 -6.69 -16.29
CA HIS A 19 5.98 -5.70 -15.98
C HIS A 19 6.10 -4.65 -17.08
N GLN A 20 6.05 -5.07 -18.34
CA GLN A 20 6.10 -4.17 -19.49
C GLN A 20 4.91 -3.20 -19.49
N ILE A 21 3.68 -3.70 -19.30
CA ILE A 21 2.47 -2.86 -19.25
C ILE A 21 2.51 -1.89 -18.07
N ARG A 22 3.03 -2.31 -16.91
CA ARG A 22 3.23 -1.41 -15.77
C ARG A 22 4.25 -0.33 -16.04
N ALA A 23 5.35 -0.67 -16.71
CA ALA A 23 6.37 0.30 -17.09
C ALA A 23 5.80 1.33 -18.08
N GLU A 24 5.04 0.88 -19.08
CA GLU A 24 4.36 1.73 -20.05
C GLU A 24 3.32 2.64 -19.38
N LEU A 25 2.46 2.10 -18.50
CA LEU A 25 1.48 2.87 -17.74
C LEU A 25 2.16 3.93 -16.88
N LEU A 26 3.25 3.58 -16.19
CA LEU A 26 4.01 4.53 -15.38
C LEU A 26 4.67 5.61 -16.25
N ALA A 27 5.19 5.27 -17.42
CA ALA A 27 5.75 6.23 -18.36
C ALA A 27 4.69 7.20 -18.87
N LEU A 28 3.50 6.70 -19.22
CA LEU A 28 2.35 7.51 -19.63
C LEU A 28 1.92 8.45 -18.51
N LEU A 29 1.69 7.94 -17.30
CA LEU A 29 1.26 8.74 -16.15
C LEU A 29 2.29 9.81 -15.74
N LYS A 30 3.58 9.59 -15.98
CA LYS A 30 4.62 10.61 -15.74
C LYS A 30 4.58 11.75 -16.76
N ARG A 31 4.10 11.49 -17.98
CA ARG A 31 3.95 12.50 -19.05
C ARG A 31 2.65 13.28 -18.92
N LEU A 32 1.59 12.63 -18.44
CA LEU A 32 0.27 13.24 -18.33
C LEU A 32 0.22 14.33 -17.26
N PRO A 33 -0.70 15.30 -17.39
CA PRO A 33 -1.01 16.23 -16.32
C PRO A 33 -1.38 15.50 -15.03
N TRP A 34 -1.05 16.09 -13.89
CA TRP A 34 -1.22 15.44 -12.59
C TRP A 34 -2.69 15.21 -12.20
N SER A 35 -3.64 15.89 -12.88
CA SER A 35 -5.08 15.69 -12.70
C SER A 35 -5.73 15.17 -13.99
N VAL A 36 -6.68 14.26 -13.82
CA VAL A 36 -7.54 13.72 -14.89
C VAL A 36 -8.57 14.74 -15.33
N GLU A 37 -9.23 15.41 -14.38
CA GLU A 37 -10.15 16.51 -14.67
C GLU A 37 -9.39 17.84 -14.68
N PRO A 38 -9.86 18.84 -15.43
CA PRO A 38 -9.35 20.20 -15.31
C PRO A 38 -9.45 20.66 -13.85
N LEU A 39 -8.31 20.98 -13.25
CA LEU A 39 -8.24 21.47 -11.87
C LEU A 39 -7.39 22.72 -11.81
N ASP A 40 -7.89 23.72 -11.10
CA ASP A 40 -7.11 24.90 -10.77
C ASP A 40 -5.93 24.53 -9.89
N GLY A 41 -4.85 25.28 -10.07
CA GLY A 41 -3.67 25.13 -9.23
C GLY A 41 -4.02 25.49 -7.80
N PHE A 42 -3.47 24.74 -6.85
CA PHE A 42 -3.67 25.01 -5.44
C PHE A 42 -2.33 25.14 -4.72
N ARG A 43 -2.31 26.03 -3.73
CA ARG A 43 -1.24 26.14 -2.75
C ARG A 43 -1.86 25.99 -1.37
N ASP A 44 -1.36 25.04 -0.60
CA ASP A 44 -1.67 24.86 0.80
C ASP A 44 -0.41 25.08 1.64
N ASP A 45 -0.44 26.16 2.42
CA ASP A 45 0.61 26.56 3.35
C ASP A 45 0.23 26.29 4.82
N ASN A 46 -0.93 25.68 5.08
CA ASN A 46 -1.48 25.51 6.44
C ASN A 46 -1.02 24.22 7.13
N GLY A 47 -0.31 23.34 6.43
CA GLY A 47 0.18 22.05 6.95
C GLY A 47 1.65 22.04 7.39
N TRP A 48 2.10 20.90 7.93
CA TRP A 48 3.51 20.66 8.29
C TRP A 48 4.48 20.66 7.09
N ARG A 49 3.97 20.65 5.86
CA ARG A 49 4.73 20.86 4.62
C ARG A 49 3.91 21.71 3.67
N ARG A 50 4.57 22.69 3.05
CA ARG A 50 4.01 23.44 1.93
C ARG A 50 3.76 22.52 0.74
N VAL A 51 2.54 22.55 0.22
CA VAL A 51 2.13 21.80 -0.99
C VAL A 51 1.65 22.80 -2.02
N GLU A 52 2.30 22.82 -3.19
CA GLU A 52 1.92 23.67 -4.31
C GLU A 52 1.85 22.84 -5.57
N ARG A 53 0.75 22.98 -6.32
CA ARG A 53 0.57 22.35 -7.62
C ARG A 53 0.01 23.37 -8.61
N ALA A 54 0.63 23.42 -9.79
CA ALA A 54 0.16 24.26 -10.90
C ALA A 54 -1.19 23.77 -11.42
N ALA A 55 -1.94 24.66 -12.08
CA ALA A 55 -3.20 24.29 -12.74
C ALA A 55 -2.97 23.14 -13.74
N SER A 56 -3.87 22.16 -13.70
CA SER A 56 -3.86 21.02 -14.60
C SER A 56 -5.00 21.17 -15.60
N PRO A 57 -4.74 21.11 -16.92
CA PRO A 57 -5.80 21.17 -17.92
C PRO A 57 -6.67 19.90 -17.97
N GLY A 58 -6.33 18.85 -17.23
CA GLY A 58 -6.98 17.55 -17.31
C GLY A 58 -6.38 16.67 -18.41
N TRP A 59 -6.85 15.44 -18.52
CA TRP A 59 -6.47 14.51 -19.59
C TRP A 59 -7.43 14.67 -20.76
N THR A 60 -6.90 14.53 -21.97
CA THR A 60 -7.76 14.39 -23.16
C THR A 60 -8.47 13.03 -23.16
N GLU A 61 -9.56 12.91 -23.91
CA GLU A 61 -10.29 11.65 -24.05
C GLU A 61 -9.39 10.51 -24.58
N ASN A 62 -8.48 10.82 -25.51
CA ASN A 62 -7.54 9.84 -26.04
C ASN A 62 -6.56 9.35 -24.96
N GLU A 63 -6.02 10.27 -24.15
CA GLU A 63 -5.10 9.91 -23.06
C GLU A 63 -5.81 9.09 -21.97
N GLN A 64 -7.05 9.43 -21.65
CA GLN A 64 -7.86 8.66 -20.73
C GLN A 64 -8.14 7.25 -21.27
N ALA A 65 -8.48 7.13 -22.56
CA ALA A 65 -8.72 5.85 -23.22
C ALA A 65 -7.44 4.99 -23.28
N GLU A 66 -6.27 5.58 -23.53
CA GLU A 66 -4.97 4.89 -23.49
C GLU A 66 -4.65 4.35 -22.10
N VAL A 67 -4.83 5.17 -21.04
CA VAL A 67 -4.64 4.74 -19.65
C VAL A 67 -5.63 3.62 -19.29
N GLU A 68 -6.90 3.74 -19.70
CA GLU A 68 -7.90 2.72 -19.42
C GLU A 68 -7.57 1.40 -20.12
N LYS A 69 -7.14 1.45 -21.39
CA LYS A 69 -6.68 0.28 -22.14
C LYS A 69 -5.53 -0.42 -21.43
N LEU A 70 -4.51 0.33 -20.99
CA LEU A 70 -3.38 -0.23 -20.26
C LEU A 70 -3.79 -0.81 -18.90
N ARG A 71 -4.64 -0.12 -18.13
CA ARG A 71 -5.15 -0.62 -16.85
C ARG A 71 -6.01 -1.88 -16.98
N ARG A 72 -6.77 -1.98 -18.07
CA ARG A 72 -7.55 -3.18 -18.39
C ARG A 72 -6.62 -4.35 -18.65
N ARG A 73 -5.60 -4.16 -19.50
CA ARG A 73 -4.61 -5.20 -19.80
C ARG A 73 -3.80 -5.60 -18.56
N GLU A 74 -3.37 -4.63 -17.74
CA GLU A 74 -2.70 -4.89 -16.47
C GLU A 74 -3.55 -5.80 -15.57
N ARG A 75 -4.85 -5.50 -15.46
CA ARG A 75 -5.78 -6.28 -14.64
C ARG A 75 -5.96 -7.70 -15.15
N GLU A 76 -6.13 -7.87 -16.46
CA GLU A 76 -6.21 -9.19 -17.09
C GLU A 76 -4.97 -10.03 -16.80
N LEU A 77 -3.78 -9.45 -16.99
CA LEU A 77 -2.50 -10.11 -16.72
C LEU A 77 -2.31 -10.42 -15.23
N ALA A 78 -2.69 -9.49 -14.34
CA ALA A 78 -2.63 -9.72 -12.90
C ALA A 78 -3.53 -10.89 -12.47
N VAL A 79 -4.73 -11.02 -13.05
CA VAL A 79 -5.62 -12.17 -12.83
C VAL A 79 -4.99 -13.44 -13.40
N PHE A 80 -4.51 -13.42 -14.64
CA PHE A 80 -3.86 -14.56 -15.29
C PHE A 80 -2.70 -15.11 -14.44
N VAL A 81 -1.78 -14.23 -14.03
CA VAL A 81 -0.62 -14.62 -13.20
C VAL A 81 -1.05 -15.12 -11.83
N SER A 82 -2.00 -14.45 -11.16
CA SER A 82 -2.38 -14.81 -9.78
C SER A 82 -3.23 -16.08 -9.68
N ALA A 83 -4.05 -16.36 -10.71
CA ALA A 83 -4.95 -17.51 -10.80
C ALA A 83 -4.38 -18.67 -11.65
N HIS A 84 -3.11 -18.60 -12.05
CA HIS A 84 -2.47 -19.59 -12.90
C HIS A 84 -2.55 -21.01 -12.33
N ARG A 85 -2.77 -22.01 -13.20
CA ARG A 85 -2.93 -23.43 -12.81
C ARG A 85 -1.75 -23.98 -12.00
N TYR A 86 -0.54 -23.50 -12.30
CA TYR A 86 0.70 -23.87 -11.61
C TYR A 86 0.62 -23.71 -10.09
N TRP A 87 -0.13 -22.71 -9.60
CA TRP A 87 -0.25 -22.50 -8.15
C TRP A 87 -1.01 -23.62 -7.42
N ARG A 88 -1.72 -24.48 -8.14
CA ARG A 88 -2.34 -25.69 -7.57
C ARG A 88 -1.31 -26.79 -7.31
N GLU A 89 -0.21 -26.79 -8.04
CA GLU A 89 0.88 -27.76 -7.92
C GLU A 89 1.87 -27.36 -6.81
N VAL A 90 1.97 -26.06 -6.51
CA VAL A 90 2.82 -25.53 -5.44
C VAL A 90 2.16 -25.71 -4.06
N ALA A 91 2.92 -26.29 -3.11
CA ALA A 91 2.49 -26.45 -1.73
C ALA A 91 2.09 -25.11 -1.11
N ALA A 92 1.01 -25.07 -0.33
CA ALA A 92 0.45 -23.82 0.18
C ALA A 92 1.45 -22.97 0.97
N ALA A 93 2.35 -23.61 1.74
CA ALA A 93 3.41 -22.94 2.50
C ALA A 93 4.46 -22.25 1.60
N GLU A 94 4.70 -22.78 0.39
CA GLU A 94 5.76 -22.32 -0.52
C GLU A 94 5.24 -21.30 -1.55
N ARG A 95 3.91 -21.15 -1.69
CA ARG A 95 3.30 -20.29 -2.72
C ARG A 95 3.73 -18.83 -2.63
N VAL A 96 3.89 -18.30 -1.42
CA VAL A 96 4.29 -16.90 -1.23
C VAL A 96 5.71 -16.69 -1.73
N ASP A 97 6.64 -17.54 -1.33
CA ASP A 97 8.04 -17.48 -1.77
C ASP A 97 8.18 -17.68 -3.28
N ALA A 98 7.44 -18.64 -3.84
CA ALA A 98 7.39 -18.86 -5.28
C ALA A 98 6.86 -17.63 -6.05
N ARG A 99 5.79 -16.97 -5.55
CA ARG A 99 5.29 -15.72 -6.14
C ARG A 99 6.30 -14.58 -6.01
N MET A 100 7.05 -14.50 -4.92
CA MET A 100 8.11 -13.51 -4.76
C MET A 100 9.23 -13.74 -5.77
N ARG A 101 9.70 -14.99 -5.93
CA ARG A 101 10.70 -15.34 -6.96
C ARG A 101 10.24 -14.97 -8.36
N LEU A 102 8.98 -15.28 -8.72
CA LEU A 102 8.41 -14.95 -10.03
C LEU A 102 8.46 -13.43 -10.34
N LYS A 103 8.26 -12.56 -9.35
CA LYS A 103 8.33 -11.10 -9.59
C LYS A 103 9.74 -10.64 -9.98
N HIS A 104 10.78 -11.41 -9.65
CA HIS A 104 12.18 -11.05 -9.83
C HIS A 104 12.88 -11.75 -10.99
N THR A 105 12.23 -12.69 -11.69
CA THR A 105 12.84 -13.49 -12.78
C THR A 105 13.31 -12.67 -13.98
N GLY A 106 12.81 -11.44 -14.19
CA GLY A 106 13.31 -10.51 -15.23
C GLY A 106 14.23 -9.39 -14.70
N ARG A 107 14.49 -9.33 -13.39
CA ARG A 107 15.35 -8.30 -12.76
C ARG A 107 16.76 -8.81 -12.45
N ALA A 108 16.95 -10.13 -12.39
CA ALA A 108 18.23 -10.75 -12.06
C ALA A 108 19.37 -10.38 -13.05
N GLU A 109 19.02 -10.05 -14.29
CA GLU A 109 19.96 -9.58 -15.33
C GLU A 109 20.60 -8.20 -14.99
N ALA A 110 19.96 -7.38 -14.15
CA ALA A 110 20.40 -6.03 -13.80
C ALA A 110 21.05 -5.92 -12.41
N SER A 111 21.20 -7.04 -11.70
CA SER A 111 21.99 -7.11 -10.47
C SER A 111 23.23 -7.96 -10.75
N GLY A 112 24.29 -7.30 -11.22
CA GLY A 112 25.61 -7.89 -11.38
C GLY A 112 26.14 -8.53 -10.08
N PRO A 113 27.18 -9.36 -10.17
CA PRO A 113 27.66 -10.17 -9.05
C PRO A 113 28.29 -9.30 -7.96
N GLY A 114 28.01 -9.68 -6.72
CA GLY A 114 28.55 -9.18 -5.44
C GLY A 114 29.67 -8.14 -5.47
N THR A 115 29.36 -6.95 -4.96
CA THR A 115 30.35 -6.18 -4.21
C THR A 115 30.49 -6.87 -2.84
N GLY A 116 31.56 -7.65 -2.67
CA GLY A 116 31.93 -8.20 -1.37
C GLY A 116 32.20 -7.10 -0.34
N PRO A 117 32.27 -7.44 0.96
CA PRO A 117 32.63 -6.48 1.99
C PRO A 117 34.04 -5.95 1.70
N ASP A 118 34.15 -4.64 1.59
CA ASP A 118 35.41 -3.89 1.45
C ASP A 118 36.33 -4.19 2.65
N PRO A 119 37.50 -4.83 2.48
CA PRO A 119 38.50 -4.95 3.53
C PRO A 119 39.56 -3.86 3.30
N GLY A 120 39.24 -2.60 3.60
CA GLY A 120 40.16 -1.53 3.27
C GLY A 120 39.89 -0.14 3.83
N SER A 121 39.01 0.03 4.83
CA SER A 121 38.94 1.31 5.56
C SER A 121 39.91 1.28 6.74
N GLU A 122 41.16 1.68 6.48
CA GLU A 122 42.14 2.02 7.51
C GLU A 122 41.55 3.05 8.49
N PRO A 123 41.76 2.91 9.81
CA PRO A 123 41.35 3.93 10.77
C PRO A 123 42.27 5.15 10.64
N GLY A 124 41.69 6.29 10.21
CA GLY A 124 42.37 7.59 10.28
C GLY A 124 42.66 7.99 11.74
N PRO A 125 43.75 8.72 12.01
CA PRO A 125 44.13 9.10 13.37
C PRO A 125 43.30 10.29 13.88
N ASP A 126 42.97 10.23 15.17
CA ASP A 126 42.46 11.30 16.04
C ASP A 126 41.27 12.12 15.50
N SER A 127 40.06 11.60 15.74
CA SER A 127 38.90 12.45 15.97
C SER A 127 38.52 12.35 17.45
N ASP A 128 38.56 13.50 18.11
CA ASP A 128 38.15 13.74 19.50
C ASP A 128 36.87 12.97 19.90
N PRO A 129 36.75 12.52 21.16
CA PRO A 129 35.56 11.84 21.63
C PRO A 129 34.33 12.76 21.57
N GLU A 130 33.27 12.30 20.90
CA GLU A 130 31.95 12.92 20.91
C GLU A 130 31.47 13.16 22.36
N PRO A 131 30.91 14.35 22.69
CA PRO A 131 30.18 14.50 23.94
C PRO A 131 28.96 13.57 23.90
N GLY A 132 28.96 12.59 24.80
CA GLY A 132 27.95 11.53 24.84
C GLY A 132 26.52 12.06 24.80
N SER A 133 25.71 11.40 23.98
CA SER A 133 24.25 11.55 23.93
C SER A 133 23.67 11.54 25.34
N GLY A 134 23.17 12.70 25.78
CA GLY A 134 22.41 12.80 27.01
C GLY A 134 21.18 11.88 26.97
N PRO A 135 20.66 11.44 28.14
CA PRO A 135 19.47 10.61 28.19
C PRO A 135 18.31 11.32 27.51
N GLY A 136 17.66 10.64 26.56
CA GLY A 136 16.49 11.15 25.86
C GLY A 136 15.35 11.49 26.82
N PRO A 137 14.41 12.38 26.42
CA PRO A 137 13.27 12.72 27.24
C PRO A 137 12.44 11.46 27.51
N GLY A 138 12.19 11.20 28.80
CA GLY A 138 11.38 10.06 29.23
C GLY A 138 9.95 10.12 28.68
N PRO A 139 9.24 8.98 28.65
CA PRO A 139 7.87 8.93 28.19
C PRO A 139 6.99 9.87 29.03
N GLY A 140 6.27 10.77 28.36
CA GLY A 140 5.32 11.67 29.01
C GLY A 140 4.19 10.91 29.72
N PRO A 141 3.51 11.55 30.69
CA PRO A 141 2.42 10.92 31.42
C PRO A 141 1.31 10.50 30.44
N GLY A 142 0.91 9.23 30.53
CA GLY A 142 -0.19 8.69 29.74
C GLY A 142 -1.52 9.38 30.07
N PRO A 143 -2.51 9.32 29.16
CA PRO A 143 -3.84 9.87 29.41
C PRO A 143 -4.45 9.20 30.64
N GLY A 144 -4.91 10.02 31.59
CA GLY A 144 -5.56 9.56 32.82
C GLY A 144 -6.87 8.80 32.51
N PRO A 145 -7.33 7.95 33.45
CA PRO A 145 -8.57 7.21 33.28
C PRO A 145 -9.75 8.18 33.11
N GLY A 146 -10.51 7.99 32.03
CA GLY A 146 -11.73 8.74 31.77
C GLY A 146 -12.81 8.50 32.83
N PRO A 147 -13.80 9.40 32.93
CA PRO A 147 -14.89 9.27 33.90
C PRO A 147 -15.68 7.98 33.66
N GLY A 148 -15.82 7.18 34.72
CA GLY A 148 -16.59 5.94 34.68
C GLY A 148 -18.10 6.17 34.44
N PRO A 149 -18.83 5.14 33.99
CA PRO A 149 -20.26 5.26 33.74
C PRO A 149 -21.01 5.47 35.06
N GLY A 150 -21.85 6.51 35.08
CA GLY A 150 -22.71 6.85 36.21
C GLY A 150 -23.64 5.70 36.59
N SER A 151 -23.74 5.45 37.89
CA SER A 151 -24.66 4.49 38.49
C SER A 151 -26.10 4.84 38.12
N GLY A 152 -26.78 3.90 37.44
CA GLY A 152 -28.21 3.98 37.17
C GLY A 152 -29.00 3.84 38.46
N SER A 153 -29.83 4.85 38.75
CA SER A 153 -30.89 4.78 39.76
C SER A 153 -32.03 3.89 39.25
N GLY A 154 -32.51 2.98 40.11
CA GLY A 154 -33.43 1.89 39.80
C GLY A 154 -34.88 2.30 39.48
N PRO A 155 -35.75 1.31 39.19
CA PRO A 155 -37.11 1.53 38.74
C PRO A 155 -38.06 1.82 39.92
N GLY A 156 -38.78 2.94 39.82
CA GLY A 156 -39.91 3.26 40.69
C GLY A 156 -41.16 2.49 40.25
N SER A 157 -41.70 1.70 41.17
CA SER A 157 -43.00 1.04 41.07
C SER A 157 -44.14 2.05 40.98
N GLY A 158 -45.07 1.81 40.06
CA GLY A 158 -46.32 2.57 39.95
C GLY A 158 -47.46 1.63 39.56
N SER A 159 -48.07 1.01 40.56
CA SER A 159 -49.36 0.32 40.45
C SER A 159 -50.48 1.34 40.31
N GLY A 160 -51.41 1.10 39.38
CA GLY A 160 -52.62 1.91 39.21
C GLY A 160 -53.65 1.18 38.36
N SER A 161 -54.47 0.38 39.01
CA SER A 161 -55.67 -0.26 38.45
C SER A 161 -56.76 0.78 38.16
N GLY A 162 -57.50 0.58 37.07
CA GLY A 162 -58.70 1.34 36.75
C GLY A 162 -59.57 0.61 35.73
N SER A 163 -60.61 -0.04 36.23
CA SER A 163 -61.66 -0.77 35.50
C SER A 163 -62.68 0.16 34.83
N GLY A 164 -63.43 -0.42 33.87
CA GLY A 164 -64.69 0.13 33.33
C GLY A 164 -64.45 0.99 32.08
N SER A 165 -65.29 1.01 31.06
CA SER A 165 -66.63 0.49 30.83
C SER A 165 -67.04 1.08 29.47
N GLU A 166 -67.69 0.30 28.59
CA GLU A 166 -68.83 0.74 27.73
C GLU A 166 -68.49 1.86 26.69
N GLU A 167 -69.07 2.06 25.52
CA GLU A 167 -70.20 1.57 24.73
C GLU A 167 -70.01 2.24 23.33
N ARG A 168 -70.66 1.71 22.27
CA ARG A 168 -71.34 2.44 21.17
C ARG A 168 -70.69 3.73 20.60
N THR A 169 -70.44 3.88 19.30
CA THR A 169 -71.21 3.55 18.08
C THR A 169 -70.29 3.67 16.87
#